data_AF-A0A174ZR51-F1
#
_entry.id   AF-A0A174ZR51-F1
#
_cell.length_a   1.000
_cell.length_b   1.000
_cell.length_c   1.000
_cell.angle_alpha   90.00
_cell.angle_beta   90.00
_cell.angle_gamma   90.00
#
_symmetry.space_group_name_H-M   'P 1'
#
loop_
_entity.id
_entity.type
_entity.pdbx_description
1 polymer ?
#
loop_
_entity_poly.entity_id
_entity_poly.type
_entity_poly.pdbx_seq_one_letter_code
_entity_poly.pdbx_strand_id
1 'polypeptide(L)'
;MDNFANIGKAAIIQSLGIQKNYTEVIETTVDAIDYSNTACSTCKYKAIINTFDENSKPYADACASCASCPHKTLIQKNVYKKIYHNEKNRYGYRPMLKANAIKLFLLLHFYHPDNNGIVYNLEACELASVIGCNVRTVWNNLKVLEEYTYISYSKNEYGLINVILNDYENYYLPANKGGRGFLVMSKELLTKLNSTDSLVSLRIFIRELLSLDSPELKGVASVDYKNIRDIRNTLPSYCKPSVIKAKLTKNSDIFNVTFKDDVVRFEIDKTYIPKNQKAYVHEEYVGILQNFIWEFNQNVAYVNSGETVSAKFSSFFNINTSVASYKLMKLTDIEIDDIASLSLHYSYEIVMNALSVVYKEYYMYEKTINNLAGLMSTIIRAQFNNLKKAA
;
A
#
# COMPACT_ATOMS: atom_id res chain seq x y z
N MET A 1 -15.18 -3.60 -7.01
CA MET A 1 -13.99 -2.84 -6.58
C MET A 1 -13.60 -3.28 -5.18
N ASP A 2 -12.33 -3.58 -4.94
CA ASP A 2 -11.75 -3.98 -3.64
C ASP A 2 -11.87 -2.88 -2.59
N ASN A 3 -11.81 -3.26 -1.30
CA ASN A 3 -11.68 -2.31 -0.21
C ASN A 3 -10.24 -1.81 -0.03
N PHE A 4 -9.25 -2.57 -0.47
CA PHE A 4 -7.84 -2.24 -0.37
C PHE A 4 -7.10 -2.64 -1.65
N ALA A 5 -6.09 -1.85 -2.02
CA ALA A 5 -5.20 -2.15 -3.13
C ALA A 5 -3.74 -1.90 -2.75
N ASN A 6 -2.86 -2.73 -3.30
CA ASN A 6 -1.41 -2.54 -3.21
C ASN A 6 -0.92 -1.83 -4.47
N ILE A 7 -0.27 -0.68 -4.30
CA ILE A 7 0.17 0.16 -5.42
C ILE A 7 1.67 0.39 -5.30
N GLY A 8 2.44 0.03 -6.34
CA GLY A 8 3.90 0.05 -6.31
C GLY A 8 4.47 1.45 -6.04
N LYS A 9 5.34 1.57 -5.03
CA LYS A 9 5.90 2.88 -4.61
C LYS A 9 6.69 3.55 -5.74
N ALA A 10 7.43 2.77 -6.53
CA ALA A 10 8.17 3.29 -7.68
C ALA A 10 7.24 3.91 -8.74
N ALA A 11 6.18 3.19 -9.11
CA ALA A 11 5.21 3.66 -10.10
C ALA A 11 4.45 4.90 -9.61
N ILE A 12 4.06 4.94 -8.33
CA ILE A 12 3.46 6.13 -7.72
C ILE A 12 4.43 7.30 -7.82
N ILE A 13 5.67 7.17 -7.35
CA ILE A 13 6.66 8.26 -7.33
C ILE A 13 6.89 8.84 -8.73
N GLN A 14 7.06 7.98 -9.73
CA GLN A 14 7.18 8.41 -11.13
C GLN A 14 5.95 9.21 -11.58
N SER A 15 4.74 8.76 -11.23
CA SER A 15 3.47 9.41 -11.62
C SER A 15 3.34 10.83 -11.07
N LEU A 16 3.89 11.09 -9.89
CA LEU A 16 3.86 12.39 -9.23
C LEU A 16 4.94 13.34 -9.75
N GLY A 17 5.96 12.80 -10.43
CA GLY A 17 7.16 13.50 -10.84
C GLY A 17 8.31 13.28 -9.86
N ILE A 18 9.50 13.08 -10.41
CA ILE A 18 10.71 12.74 -9.66
C ILE A 18 11.31 13.99 -9.01
N GLN A 19 11.74 13.85 -7.75
CA GLN A 19 12.46 14.89 -7.03
C GLN A 19 13.78 15.24 -7.72
N LYS A 20 14.11 16.53 -7.76
CA LYS A 20 15.42 16.97 -8.26
C LYS A 20 16.54 16.43 -7.39
N ASN A 21 17.66 16.07 -8.02
CA ASN A 21 18.84 15.60 -7.30
C ASN A 21 19.37 16.70 -6.36
N TYR A 22 19.70 16.32 -5.13
CA TYR A 22 20.36 17.20 -4.17
C TYR A 22 21.24 16.38 -3.23
N THR A 23 22.10 17.09 -2.50
CA THR A 23 22.96 16.49 -1.47
C THR A 23 22.61 17.10 -0.13
N GLU A 24 22.50 16.26 0.87
CA GLU A 24 22.32 16.64 2.27
C GLU A 24 23.59 16.32 3.02
N VAL A 25 24.01 17.21 3.93
CA VAL A 25 25.13 16.95 4.83
C VAL A 25 24.54 16.72 6.21
N ILE A 26 24.55 15.47 6.67
CA ILE A 26 24.15 15.14 8.03
C ILE A 26 25.38 15.28 8.93
N GLU A 27 25.25 16.10 9.96
CA GLU A 27 26.21 16.17 11.04
C GLU A 27 25.86 15.13 12.09
N THR A 28 26.81 14.23 12.38
CA THR A 28 26.71 13.26 13.47
C THR A 28 27.90 13.40 14.37
N THR A 29 27.67 13.42 15.68
CA THR A 29 28.74 13.40 16.67
C THR A 29 29.14 11.94 16.93
N VAL A 30 30.43 11.64 16.81
CA VAL A 30 30.99 10.33 17.14
C VAL A 30 32.08 10.49 18.17
N ASP A 31 32.26 9.46 19.00
CA ASP A 31 33.40 9.38 19.91
C ASP A 31 34.65 9.00 19.12
N ALA A 32 35.68 9.85 19.20
CA ALA A 32 36.98 9.61 18.61
C ALA A 32 38.04 9.58 19.71
N ILE A 33 39.12 8.81 19.50
CA ILE A 33 40.24 8.79 20.44
C ILE A 33 40.93 10.15 20.43
N ASP A 34 41.09 10.72 21.61
CA ASP A 34 41.85 11.95 21.80
C ASP A 34 43.34 11.66 21.81
N TYR A 35 43.98 11.86 20.67
CA TYR A 35 45.44 11.74 20.56
C TYR A 35 46.20 12.94 21.14
N SER A 36 45.52 14.00 21.59
CA SER A 36 46.14 15.19 22.17
C SER A 36 46.40 15.09 23.67
N ASN A 37 45.86 14.06 24.34
CA ASN A 37 46.08 13.83 25.76
C ASN A 37 47.57 13.62 26.09
N THR A 38 47.94 13.88 27.35
CA THR A 38 49.31 13.82 27.86
C THR A 38 49.97 12.46 27.66
N ALA A 39 49.25 11.36 27.83
CA ALA A 39 49.77 10.00 27.65
C ALA A 39 50.06 9.67 26.17
N CYS A 40 49.41 10.35 25.23
CA CYS A 40 49.64 10.17 23.80
C CYS A 40 50.79 11.03 23.25
N SER A 41 51.31 12.02 24.01
CA SER A 41 52.30 12.99 23.54
C SER A 41 53.59 12.37 22.94
N THR A 42 54.09 11.29 23.54
CA THR A 42 55.29 10.54 23.09
C THR A 42 54.98 9.14 22.58
N CYS A 43 53.69 8.84 22.33
CA CYS A 43 53.25 7.50 21.95
C CYS A 43 53.66 7.14 20.52
N LYS A 44 54.35 6.00 20.34
CA LYS A 44 54.75 5.47 19.03
C LYS A 44 53.57 5.30 18.06
N TYR A 45 52.41 4.90 18.57
CA TYR A 45 51.22 4.67 17.74
C TYR A 45 50.60 5.99 17.26
N LYS A 46 50.64 7.07 18.06
CA LYS A 46 50.26 8.41 17.60
C LYS A 46 51.20 8.89 16.48
N ALA A 47 52.51 8.68 16.64
CA ALA A 47 53.48 9.06 15.61
C ALA A 47 53.24 8.32 14.29
N ILE A 48 52.91 7.02 14.34
CA ILE A 48 52.55 6.22 13.17
C ILE A 48 51.26 6.74 12.52
N ILE A 49 50.19 6.97 13.30
CA ILE A 49 48.91 7.50 12.80
C ILE A 49 49.07 8.85 12.10
N ASN A 50 49.95 9.72 12.60
CA ASN A 50 50.19 11.04 12.01
C ASN A 50 51.08 11.02 10.75
N THR A 51 51.83 9.94 10.52
CA THR A 51 52.89 9.88 9.49
C THR A 51 52.51 8.99 8.31
N PHE A 52 51.76 7.92 8.56
CA PHE A 52 51.42 6.91 7.56
C PHE A 52 50.04 7.17 6.94
N ASP A 53 49.86 6.76 5.67
CA ASP A 53 48.59 6.86 4.95
C ASP A 53 47.46 6.07 5.64
N GLU A 54 46.25 6.61 5.64
CA GLU A 54 45.08 6.02 6.32
C GLU A 54 44.73 4.61 5.80
N ASN A 55 45.11 4.27 4.56
CA ASN A 55 44.86 2.95 3.97
C ASN A 55 46.03 1.97 4.18
N SER A 56 47.10 2.40 4.87
CA SER A 56 48.27 1.56 5.08
C SER A 56 48.09 0.58 6.25
N LYS A 57 48.72 -0.59 6.14
CA LYS A 57 48.71 -1.59 7.23
C LYS A 57 49.27 -1.04 8.56
N PRO A 58 50.39 -0.29 8.59
CA PRO A 58 50.90 0.33 9.83
C PRO A 58 49.89 1.27 10.49
N TYR A 59 49.14 2.04 9.71
CA TYR A 59 48.09 2.93 10.24
C TYR A 59 46.95 2.13 10.88
N ALA A 60 46.46 1.09 10.19
CA ALA A 60 45.40 0.22 10.70
C ALA A 60 45.80 -0.49 12.01
N ASP A 61 47.01 -1.06 12.06
CA ASP A 61 47.54 -1.75 13.24
C ASP A 61 47.73 -0.78 14.43
N ALA A 62 48.15 0.46 14.17
CA ALA A 62 48.27 1.51 15.19
C ALA A 62 46.90 1.94 15.73
N CYS A 63 45.90 2.11 14.85
CA CYS A 63 44.52 2.42 15.27
C CYS A 63 43.92 1.32 16.14
N ALA A 64 44.11 0.04 15.77
CA ALA A 64 43.64 -1.10 16.56
C ALA A 64 44.31 -1.16 17.95
N SER A 65 45.61 -0.86 18.00
CA SER A 65 46.37 -0.77 19.26
C SER A 65 45.86 0.35 20.15
N CYS A 66 45.56 1.52 19.58
CA CYS A 66 44.99 2.65 20.32
C CYS A 66 43.56 2.38 20.82
N ALA A 67 42.75 1.62 20.08
CA ALA A 67 41.39 1.27 20.49
C ALA A 67 41.32 0.47 21.80
N SER A 68 42.36 -0.33 22.09
CA SER A 68 42.48 -1.15 23.31
C SER A 68 43.40 -0.54 24.38
N CYS A 69 43.86 0.70 24.18
CA CYS A 69 44.83 1.34 25.06
C CYS A 69 44.21 1.72 26.43
N PRO A 70 44.86 1.42 27.57
CA PRO A 70 44.37 1.80 28.90
C PRO A 70 44.38 3.32 29.15
N HIS A 71 45.18 4.08 28.38
CA HIS A 71 45.22 5.55 28.44
C HIS A 71 44.32 6.23 27.39
N LYS A 72 43.44 5.45 26.73
CA LYS A 72 42.50 5.97 25.73
C LYS A 72 41.51 6.93 26.39
N THR A 73 41.55 8.19 25.96
CA THR A 73 40.52 9.18 26.27
C THR A 73 39.69 9.42 25.01
N LEU A 74 38.38 9.66 25.15
CA LEU A 74 37.49 9.95 24.04
C LEU A 74 37.14 11.43 24.01
N ILE A 75 37.12 12.01 22.82
CA ILE A 75 36.57 13.34 22.54
C ILE A 75 35.42 13.19 21.55
N GLN A 76 34.45 14.09 21.68
CA GLN A 76 33.39 14.20 20.69
C GLN A 76 33.90 14.93 19.47
N LYS A 77 33.77 14.28 18.31
CA LYS A 77 34.11 14.87 17.02
C LYS A 77 32.87 14.88 16.13
N ASN A 78 32.58 16.04 15.55
CA ASN A 78 31.54 16.14 14.54
C ASN A 78 32.06 15.57 13.22
N VAL A 79 31.32 14.60 12.69
CA VAL A 79 31.57 13.97 11.40
C VAL A 79 30.43 14.34 10.48
N TYR A 80 30.79 14.77 9.27
CA TYR A 80 29.86 15.20 8.25
C TYR A 80 29.71 14.11 7.19
N LYS A 81 28.50 13.56 7.06
CA LYS A 81 28.18 12.57 6.02
C LYS A 81 27.39 13.24 4.91
N LYS A 82 27.94 13.22 3.69
CA LYS A 82 27.20 13.62 2.47
C LYS A 82 26.28 12.48 2.04
N ILE A 83 24.99 12.76 1.98
CA ILE A 83 23.96 11.86 1.46
C ILE A 83 23.48 12.42 0.13
N TYR A 84 23.54 11.58 -0.91
CA TYR A 84 23.08 11.93 -2.24
C TYR A 84 21.66 11.41 -2.46
N HIS A 85 20.75 12.32 -2.75
CA HIS A 85 19.35 11.99 -3.04
C HIS A 85 19.14 12.01 -4.56
N ASN A 86 18.87 10.84 -5.15
CA ASN A 86 18.63 10.67 -6.59
C ASN A 86 17.48 9.68 -6.81
N GLU A 87 16.26 10.20 -6.87
CA GLU A 87 15.06 9.39 -7.09
C GLU A 87 15.02 8.75 -8.47
N LYS A 88 15.60 9.39 -9.51
CA LYS A 88 15.61 8.83 -10.87
C LYS A 88 16.38 7.51 -10.93
N ASN A 89 17.52 7.43 -10.26
CA ASN A 89 18.28 6.19 -10.16
C ASN A 89 17.52 5.16 -9.30
N ARG A 90 16.93 5.61 -8.18
CA ARG A 90 16.24 4.72 -7.25
C ARG A 90 14.99 4.08 -7.85
N TYR A 91 14.16 4.86 -8.53
CA TYR A 91 12.82 4.47 -8.95
C TYR A 91 12.65 4.36 -10.47
N GLY A 92 13.64 4.74 -11.27
CA GLY A 92 13.50 4.84 -12.72
C GLY A 92 12.76 6.11 -13.14
N TYR A 93 12.42 6.23 -14.42
CA TYR A 93 11.72 7.40 -14.97
C TYR A 93 10.56 7.03 -15.87
N ARG A 94 9.42 7.65 -15.59
CA ARG A 94 8.29 7.81 -16.52
C ARG A 94 7.85 9.26 -16.50
N PRO A 95 7.23 9.76 -17.59
CA PRO A 95 6.68 11.11 -17.57
C PRO A 95 5.62 11.28 -16.48
N MET A 96 5.57 12.47 -15.91
CA MET A 96 4.68 12.83 -14.81
C MET A 96 3.22 12.96 -15.29
N LEU A 97 2.28 12.46 -14.49
CA LEU A 97 0.86 12.44 -14.81
C LEU A 97 0.11 13.70 -14.33
N LYS A 98 -1.01 14.00 -15.00
CA LYS A 98 -2.01 14.99 -14.57
C LYS A 98 -3.04 14.34 -13.63
N ALA A 99 -3.88 15.16 -12.99
CA ALA A 99 -4.77 14.73 -11.90
C ALA A 99 -5.62 13.50 -12.23
N ASN A 100 -6.38 13.53 -13.33
CA ASN A 100 -7.26 12.41 -13.68
C ASN A 100 -6.48 11.15 -14.10
N ALA A 101 -5.29 11.29 -14.70
CA ALA A 101 -4.43 10.14 -14.98
C ALA A 101 -3.89 9.50 -13.70
N ILE A 102 -3.49 10.31 -12.70
CA ILE A 102 -3.09 9.81 -11.38
C ILE A 102 -4.25 9.06 -10.74
N LYS A 103 -5.44 9.69 -10.67
CA LYS A 103 -6.65 9.09 -10.07
C LYS A 103 -7.03 7.78 -10.76
N LEU A 104 -7.03 7.76 -12.10
CA LEU A 104 -7.31 6.56 -12.88
C LEU A 104 -6.27 5.47 -12.63
N PHE A 105 -4.98 5.81 -12.64
CA PHE A 105 -3.91 4.85 -12.36
C PHE A 105 -4.07 4.18 -10.99
N LEU A 106 -4.35 4.98 -9.94
CA LEU A 106 -4.61 4.43 -8.60
C LEU A 106 -5.87 3.55 -8.58
N LEU A 107 -6.96 4.01 -9.20
CA LEU A 107 -8.24 3.30 -9.25
C LEU A 107 -8.12 1.92 -9.91
N LEU A 108 -7.36 1.77 -10.99
CA LEU A 108 -7.19 0.51 -11.70
C LEU A 108 -6.68 -0.63 -10.80
N HIS A 109 -5.93 -0.32 -9.73
CA HIS A 109 -5.43 -1.33 -8.79
C HIS A 109 -6.52 -1.91 -7.87
N PHE A 110 -7.68 -1.27 -7.78
CA PHE A 110 -8.81 -1.73 -6.96
C PHE A 110 -9.76 -2.67 -7.71
N TYR A 111 -9.44 -3.05 -8.95
CA TYR A 111 -10.26 -3.97 -9.75
C TYR A 111 -9.64 -5.36 -9.82
N HIS A 112 -9.12 -5.87 -8.69
CA HIS A 112 -8.61 -7.24 -8.55
C HIS A 112 -7.57 -7.64 -9.63
N PRO A 113 -6.46 -6.89 -9.79
CA PRO A 113 -5.39 -7.31 -10.69
C PRO A 113 -4.90 -8.71 -10.32
N ASP A 114 -4.74 -9.57 -11.32
CA ASP A 114 -4.18 -10.89 -11.11
C ASP A 114 -2.66 -10.85 -10.78
N ASN A 115 -2.02 -12.01 -10.63
CA ASN A 115 -0.60 -12.08 -10.29
C ASN A 115 0.32 -11.41 -11.34
N ASN A 116 -0.15 -11.24 -12.57
CA ASN A 116 0.57 -10.58 -13.66
C ASN A 116 0.14 -9.11 -13.82
N GLY A 117 -0.74 -8.60 -12.95
CA GLY A 117 -1.25 -7.24 -13.00
C GLY A 117 -2.39 -7.04 -14.00
N ILE A 118 -3.03 -8.11 -14.48
CA ILE A 118 -4.08 -8.02 -15.49
C ILE A 118 -5.44 -7.80 -14.81
N VAL A 119 -6.18 -6.82 -15.32
CA VAL A 119 -7.55 -6.47 -14.93
C VAL A 119 -8.44 -6.58 -16.16
N TYR A 120 -9.56 -7.30 -16.03
CA TYR A 120 -10.43 -7.62 -17.16
C TYR A 120 -11.77 -6.88 -17.10
N ASN A 121 -12.35 -6.64 -18.27
CA ASN A 121 -13.76 -6.31 -18.46
C ASN A 121 -14.25 -5.06 -17.71
N LEU A 122 -13.42 -4.00 -17.64
CA LEU A 122 -13.80 -2.75 -17.00
C LEU A 122 -14.72 -1.91 -17.88
N GLU A 123 -15.71 -1.26 -17.25
CA GLU A 123 -16.59 -0.32 -17.91
C GLU A 123 -16.10 1.12 -17.79
N ALA A 124 -15.95 1.81 -18.92
CA ALA A 124 -15.50 3.20 -18.92
C ALA A 124 -16.47 4.16 -18.17
N CYS A 125 -17.78 3.84 -18.17
CA CYS A 125 -18.79 4.59 -17.43
C CYS A 125 -18.61 4.47 -15.91
N GLU A 126 -18.30 3.27 -15.42
CA GLU A 126 -18.02 3.03 -14.00
C GLU A 126 -16.77 3.80 -13.55
N LEU A 127 -15.67 3.66 -14.31
CA LEU A 127 -14.42 4.39 -14.03
C LEU A 127 -14.64 5.91 -14.01
N ALA A 128 -15.43 6.43 -14.95
CA ALA A 128 -15.77 7.85 -15.04
C ALA A 128 -16.55 8.32 -13.81
N SER A 129 -17.53 7.54 -13.36
CA SER A 129 -18.34 7.79 -12.17
C SER A 129 -17.48 7.87 -10.90
N VAL A 130 -16.60 6.88 -10.68
CA VAL A 130 -15.75 6.81 -9.47
C VAL A 130 -14.72 7.94 -9.40
N ILE A 131 -14.20 8.38 -10.56
CA ILE A 131 -13.24 9.50 -10.62
C ILE A 131 -13.96 10.85 -10.54
N GLY A 132 -15.25 10.93 -10.88
CA GLY A 132 -15.99 12.18 -11.01
C GLY A 132 -15.63 12.93 -12.29
N CYS A 133 -15.48 12.22 -13.42
CA CYS A 133 -15.15 12.81 -14.72
C CYS A 133 -16.05 12.25 -15.83
N ASN A 134 -15.88 12.75 -17.06
CA ASN A 134 -16.62 12.20 -18.21
C ASN A 134 -15.90 10.98 -18.83
N VAL A 135 -16.66 10.12 -19.50
CA VAL A 135 -16.16 8.91 -20.17
C VAL A 135 -15.04 9.21 -21.18
N ARG A 136 -15.13 10.32 -21.92
CA ARG A 136 -14.08 10.74 -22.86
C ARG A 136 -12.74 11.00 -22.14
N THR A 137 -12.80 11.53 -20.93
CA THR A 137 -11.63 11.81 -20.09
C THR A 137 -10.99 10.51 -19.66
N VAL A 138 -11.76 9.47 -19.32
CA VAL A 138 -11.21 8.13 -19.04
C VAL A 138 -10.41 7.62 -20.24
N TRP A 139 -11.00 7.60 -21.44
CA TRP A 139 -10.30 7.14 -22.65
C TRP A 139 -9.03 7.93 -22.96
N ASN A 140 -9.07 9.25 -22.80
CA ASN A 140 -7.88 10.09 -23.01
C ASN A 140 -6.78 9.77 -21.99
N ASN A 141 -7.14 9.53 -20.73
CA ASN A 141 -6.15 9.20 -19.71
C ASN A 141 -5.64 7.75 -19.85
N LEU A 142 -6.43 6.79 -20.32
CA LEU A 142 -5.93 5.44 -20.66
C LEU A 142 -4.83 5.51 -21.73
N LYS A 143 -5.03 6.29 -22.79
CA LYS A 143 -4.01 6.54 -23.81
C LYS A 143 -2.74 7.16 -23.22
N VAL A 144 -2.89 8.20 -22.39
CA VAL A 144 -1.74 8.84 -21.72
C VAL A 144 -0.99 7.85 -20.82
N LEU A 145 -1.70 7.02 -20.06
CA LEU A 145 -1.09 6.01 -19.19
C LEU A 145 -0.32 4.96 -20.00
N GLU A 146 -0.84 4.56 -21.15
CA GLU A 146 -0.17 3.64 -22.08
C GLU A 146 1.05 4.28 -22.74
N GLU A 147 0.90 5.48 -23.31
CA GLU A 147 2.00 6.25 -23.92
C GLU A 147 3.14 6.48 -22.92
N TYR A 148 2.81 6.68 -21.64
CA TYR A 148 3.80 6.89 -20.57
C TYR A 148 4.21 5.59 -19.88
N THR A 149 3.82 4.45 -20.43
CA THR A 149 4.19 3.08 -20.03
C THR A 149 3.77 2.68 -18.62
N TYR A 150 2.79 3.36 -18.00
CA TYR A 150 2.22 2.94 -16.72
C TYR A 150 1.34 1.70 -16.84
N ILE A 151 0.66 1.57 -17.97
CA ILE A 151 -0.21 0.43 -18.28
C ILE A 151 -0.03 0.00 -19.74
N SER A 152 -0.58 -1.15 -20.08
CA SER A 152 -1.03 -1.45 -21.45
C SER A 152 -2.53 -1.71 -21.40
N TYR A 153 -3.30 -1.33 -22.42
CA TYR A 153 -4.73 -1.62 -22.40
C TYR A 153 -5.27 -1.97 -23.78
N SER A 154 -6.37 -2.70 -23.80
CA SER A 154 -7.11 -3.03 -25.02
C SER A 154 -8.61 -2.96 -24.76
N LYS A 155 -9.39 -2.98 -25.85
CA LYS A 155 -10.84 -3.15 -25.79
C LYS A 155 -11.20 -4.52 -26.31
N ASN A 156 -12.12 -5.20 -25.64
CA ASN A 156 -12.73 -6.41 -26.18
C ASN A 156 -13.84 -6.07 -27.18
N GLU A 157 -14.45 -7.09 -27.76
CA GLU A 157 -15.53 -6.98 -28.76
C GLU A 157 -16.77 -6.24 -28.24
N TYR A 158 -17.00 -6.26 -26.93
CA TYR A 158 -18.09 -5.58 -26.24
C TYR A 158 -17.76 -4.14 -25.84
N GLY A 159 -16.55 -3.66 -26.16
CA GLY A 159 -16.07 -2.33 -25.77
C GLY A 159 -15.62 -2.21 -24.32
N LEU A 160 -15.54 -3.32 -23.57
CA LEU A 160 -14.99 -3.34 -22.22
C LEU A 160 -13.46 -3.26 -22.27
N ILE A 161 -12.88 -2.70 -21.22
CA ILE A 161 -11.45 -2.40 -21.14
C ILE A 161 -10.73 -3.51 -20.40
N ASN A 162 -9.70 -4.07 -21.03
CA ASN A 162 -8.71 -4.92 -20.37
C ASN A 162 -7.43 -4.12 -20.15
N VAL A 163 -6.83 -4.21 -18.96
CA VAL A 163 -5.64 -3.45 -18.58
C VAL A 163 -4.57 -4.39 -18.04
N ILE A 164 -3.32 -4.13 -18.37
CA ILE A 164 -2.13 -4.68 -17.71
C ILE A 164 -1.47 -3.55 -16.94
N LEU A 165 -1.31 -3.71 -15.63
CA LEU A 165 -0.51 -2.82 -14.80
C LEU A 165 0.97 -3.13 -15.01
N ASN A 166 1.70 -2.24 -15.67
CA ASN A 166 3.10 -2.50 -16.01
C ASN A 166 3.95 -2.55 -14.73
N ASP A 167 4.86 -3.52 -14.68
CA ASP A 167 5.74 -3.85 -13.54
C ASP A 167 5.02 -4.32 -12.27
N TYR A 168 3.75 -4.74 -12.35
CA TYR A 168 2.99 -5.19 -11.17
C TYR A 168 3.67 -6.34 -10.42
N GLU A 169 4.28 -7.28 -11.14
CA GLU A 169 5.08 -8.38 -10.58
C GLU A 169 6.25 -7.88 -9.70
N ASN A 170 6.80 -6.70 -9.99
CA ASN A 170 7.92 -6.13 -9.27
C ASN A 170 7.54 -5.51 -7.92
N TYR A 171 6.24 -5.32 -7.66
CA TYR A 171 5.76 -4.65 -6.44
C TYR A 171 6.10 -5.48 -5.19
N TYR A 172 6.06 -6.80 -5.34
CA TYR A 172 6.22 -7.78 -4.27
C TYR A 172 7.63 -8.35 -4.16
N LEU A 173 8.55 -7.92 -5.04
CA LEU A 173 9.94 -8.36 -4.98
C LEU A 173 10.62 -7.79 -3.71
N PRO A 174 11.51 -8.57 -3.08
CA PRO A 174 12.37 -8.04 -2.03
C PRO A 174 13.40 -7.04 -2.59
N ALA A 175 13.95 -6.19 -1.72
CA ALA A 175 14.86 -5.12 -2.11
C ALA A 175 16.13 -5.60 -2.85
N ASN A 176 16.64 -6.79 -2.49
CA ASN A 176 17.81 -7.40 -3.14
C ASN A 176 17.55 -7.88 -4.58
N LYS A 177 16.27 -8.05 -4.96
CA LYS A 177 15.85 -8.37 -6.33
C LYS A 177 15.37 -7.14 -7.11
N GLY A 178 15.68 -5.94 -6.62
CA GLY A 178 15.26 -4.68 -7.25
C GLY A 178 13.88 -4.19 -6.83
N GLY A 179 13.17 -4.91 -5.95
CA GLY A 179 11.88 -4.49 -5.45
C GLY A 179 11.92 -3.17 -4.68
N ARG A 180 10.84 -2.39 -4.80
CA ARG A 180 10.69 -1.06 -4.17
C ARG A 180 9.53 -0.99 -3.18
N GLY A 181 8.80 -2.09 -3.02
CA GLY A 181 7.61 -2.19 -2.18
C GLY A 181 6.39 -1.47 -2.77
N PHE A 182 5.29 -1.53 -2.03
CA PHE A 182 4.00 -0.97 -2.38
C PHE A 182 3.41 -0.17 -1.20
N LEU A 183 2.53 0.76 -1.52
CA LEU A 183 1.65 1.43 -0.57
C LEU A 183 0.32 0.66 -0.52
N VAL A 184 -0.15 0.34 0.68
CA VAL A 184 -1.51 -0.18 0.88
C VAL A 184 -2.46 1.01 0.93
N MET A 185 -3.42 1.08 0.02
CA MET A 185 -4.40 2.15 -0.05
C MET A 185 -5.80 1.57 0.12
N SER A 186 -6.65 2.22 0.91
CA SER A 186 -8.06 1.86 1.03
C SER A 186 -8.93 2.59 0.01
N LYS A 187 -10.11 2.02 -0.23
CA LYS A 187 -11.15 2.61 -1.07
C LYS A 187 -11.58 3.98 -0.57
N GLU A 188 -11.77 4.14 0.75
CA GLU A 188 -12.16 5.42 1.34
C GLU A 188 -11.10 6.51 1.12
N LEU A 189 -9.82 6.16 1.29
CA LEU A 189 -8.71 7.08 1.01
C LEU A 189 -8.66 7.43 -0.48
N LEU A 190 -8.84 6.47 -1.37
CA LEU A 190 -8.94 6.73 -2.81
C LEU A 190 -10.10 7.69 -3.11
N THR A 191 -11.28 7.50 -2.52
CA THR A 191 -12.43 8.39 -2.69
C THR A 191 -12.08 9.83 -2.30
N LYS A 192 -11.41 10.04 -1.16
CA LYS A 192 -10.95 11.38 -0.75
C LYS A 192 -9.89 11.98 -1.66
N LEU A 193 -8.97 11.16 -2.18
CA LEU A 193 -8.01 11.60 -3.21
C LEU A 193 -8.72 11.98 -4.51
N ASN A 194 -9.77 11.26 -4.91
CA ASN A 194 -10.58 11.59 -6.08
C ASN A 194 -11.33 12.91 -5.91
N SER A 195 -11.77 13.25 -4.69
CA SER A 195 -12.37 14.55 -4.38
C SER A 195 -11.36 15.71 -4.30
N THR A 196 -10.06 15.44 -4.41
CA THR A 196 -9.04 16.51 -4.39
C THR A 196 -8.96 17.19 -5.77
N ASP A 197 -9.38 18.46 -5.84
CA ASP A 197 -9.38 19.25 -7.09
C ASP A 197 -7.98 19.69 -7.53
N SER A 198 -7.13 20.05 -6.57
CA SER A 198 -5.82 20.60 -6.89
C SER A 198 -4.83 19.47 -7.16
N LEU A 199 -4.29 19.44 -8.39
CA LEU A 199 -3.17 18.58 -8.75
C LEU A 199 -1.95 18.75 -7.82
N VAL A 200 -1.72 19.98 -7.32
CA VAL A 200 -0.62 20.24 -6.39
C VAL A 200 -0.88 19.57 -5.05
N SER A 201 -2.06 19.77 -4.46
CA SER A 201 -2.45 19.11 -3.19
C SER A 201 -2.44 17.59 -3.34
N LEU A 202 -2.99 17.06 -4.45
CA LEU A 202 -2.99 15.63 -4.74
C LEU A 202 -1.57 15.04 -4.73
N ARG A 203 -0.61 15.71 -5.40
CA ARG A 203 0.78 15.26 -5.40
C ARG A 203 1.41 15.30 -4.01
N ILE A 204 1.18 16.37 -3.26
CA ILE A 204 1.72 16.52 -1.91
C ILE A 204 1.15 15.45 -0.99
N PHE A 205 -0.17 15.24 -0.98
CA PHE A 205 -0.81 14.23 -0.14
C PHE A 205 -0.33 12.82 -0.44
N ILE A 206 -0.21 12.44 -1.72
CA ILE A 206 0.30 11.11 -2.06
C ILE A 206 1.79 10.96 -1.68
N ARG A 207 2.61 12.00 -1.85
CA ARG A 207 4.01 12.00 -1.37
C ARG A 207 4.10 11.85 0.15
N GLU A 208 3.19 12.47 0.87
CA GLU A 208 3.13 12.42 2.32
C GLU A 208 2.70 11.04 2.82
N LEU A 209 1.67 10.45 2.20
CA LEU A 209 1.27 9.06 2.44
C LEU A 209 2.44 8.08 2.27
N LEU A 210 3.26 8.27 1.23
CA LEU A 210 4.46 7.46 1.01
C LEU A 210 5.56 7.68 2.07
N SER A 211 5.64 8.88 2.65
CA SER A 211 6.62 9.23 3.69
C SER A 211 6.25 8.61 5.03
N LEU A 212 4.96 8.68 5.40
CA LEU A 212 4.41 8.05 6.59
C LEU A 212 4.47 6.51 6.54
N ASP A 213 4.36 5.93 5.34
CA ASP A 213 4.51 4.50 5.10
C ASP A 213 6.00 4.06 4.96
N SER A 214 6.95 4.85 5.45
CA SER A 214 8.36 4.49 5.41
C SER A 214 8.67 3.31 6.35
N PRO A 215 9.62 2.42 5.98
CA PRO A 215 9.97 1.26 6.81
C PRO A 215 10.43 1.63 8.22
N GLU A 216 11.07 2.79 8.36
CA GLU A 216 11.55 3.34 9.65
C GLU A 216 10.40 3.58 10.62
N LEU A 217 9.24 4.00 10.11
CA LEU A 217 8.07 4.36 10.89
C LEU A 217 7.10 3.19 11.13
N LYS A 218 7.35 2.03 10.50
CA LYS A 218 6.54 0.81 10.59
C LYS A 218 5.02 1.04 10.40
N GLY A 219 4.63 2.07 9.65
CA GLY A 219 3.22 2.44 9.45
C GLY A 219 2.49 2.91 10.72
N VAL A 220 3.22 3.29 11.78
CA VAL A 220 2.65 3.80 13.04
C VAL A 220 2.65 5.33 13.07
N ALA A 221 3.48 5.98 12.26
CA ALA A 221 3.53 7.43 12.22
C ALA A 221 2.23 8.01 11.68
N SER A 222 1.61 8.86 12.48
CA SER A 222 0.46 9.66 12.08
C SER A 222 0.84 11.11 11.77
N VAL A 223 2.10 11.50 11.98
CA VAL A 223 2.57 12.87 11.84
C VAL A 223 3.93 12.89 11.12
N ASP A 224 4.07 13.78 10.16
CA ASP A 224 5.34 14.13 9.53
C ASP A 224 5.56 15.66 9.52
N TYR A 225 6.82 16.06 9.43
CA TYR A 225 7.25 17.45 9.35
C TYR A 225 8.14 17.63 8.12
N LYS A 226 7.77 18.58 7.24
CA LYS A 226 8.54 18.89 6.03
C LYS A 226 8.84 20.38 5.96
N ASN A 227 10.05 20.74 5.57
CA ASN A 227 10.30 22.10 5.12
C ASN A 227 9.59 22.33 3.78
N ILE A 228 9.06 23.54 3.58
CA ILE A 228 8.41 23.91 2.33
C ILE A 228 9.35 23.82 1.11
N ARG A 229 10.66 23.95 1.36
CA ARG A 229 11.71 23.73 0.37
C ARG A 229 11.73 22.28 -0.12
N ASP A 230 11.57 21.32 0.77
CA ASP A 230 11.63 19.89 0.43
C ASP A 230 10.38 19.48 -0.36
N ILE A 231 9.22 19.98 0.04
CA ILE A 231 7.97 19.83 -0.72
C ILE A 231 8.16 20.38 -2.14
N ARG A 232 8.70 21.60 -2.26
CA ARG A 232 8.94 22.25 -3.55
C ARG A 232 9.89 21.44 -4.45
N ASN A 233 10.86 20.73 -3.89
CA ASN A 233 11.79 19.90 -4.68
C ASN A 233 11.12 18.72 -5.40
N THR A 234 9.92 18.32 -4.95
CA THR A 234 9.09 17.26 -5.55
C THR A 234 8.05 17.79 -6.54
N LEU A 235 7.92 19.11 -6.69
CA LEU A 235 6.89 19.77 -7.49
C LEU A 235 7.49 20.51 -8.70
N PRO A 236 6.68 20.81 -9.73
CA PRO A 236 7.09 21.67 -10.82
C PRO A 236 7.59 23.05 -10.36
N SER A 237 8.50 23.66 -11.14
CA SER A 237 9.17 24.93 -10.80
C SER A 237 8.23 26.10 -10.51
N TYR A 238 7.04 26.11 -11.12
CA TYR A 238 6.02 27.14 -10.91
C TYR A 238 5.35 27.09 -9.51
N CYS A 239 5.50 25.99 -8.76
CA CYS A 239 4.94 25.83 -7.41
C CYS A 239 5.78 26.61 -6.39
N LYS A 240 5.57 27.94 -6.34
CA LYS A 240 6.21 28.81 -5.33
C LYS A 240 5.68 28.50 -3.92
N PRO A 241 6.43 28.81 -2.84
CA PRO A 241 5.97 28.57 -1.47
C PRO A 241 4.58 29.13 -1.15
N SER A 242 4.24 30.33 -1.65
CA SER A 242 2.90 30.90 -1.49
C SER A 242 1.79 30.08 -2.16
N VAL A 243 2.07 29.48 -3.32
CA VAL A 243 1.14 28.58 -4.01
C VAL A 243 0.95 27.30 -3.21
N ILE A 244 2.03 26.72 -2.68
CA ILE A 244 1.98 25.52 -1.85
C ILE A 244 1.13 25.78 -0.59
N LYS A 245 1.42 26.85 0.15
CA LYS A 245 0.64 27.26 1.33
C LYS A 245 -0.85 27.40 0.96
N ALA A 246 -1.17 28.18 -0.07
CA ALA A 246 -2.56 28.40 -0.50
C ALA A 246 -3.31 27.10 -0.90
N LYS A 247 -2.61 26.12 -1.48
CA LYS A 247 -3.21 24.83 -1.88
C LYS A 247 -3.38 23.85 -0.72
N LEU A 248 -2.62 24.03 0.36
CA LEU A 248 -2.68 23.21 1.56
C LEU A 248 -3.56 23.80 2.67
N THR A 249 -3.79 25.12 2.69
CA THR A 249 -4.68 25.78 3.66
C THR A 249 -6.16 25.50 3.41
N LYS A 250 -6.54 25.08 2.20
CA LYS A 250 -7.87 24.49 2.00
C LYS A 250 -7.89 23.16 2.76
N ASN A 251 -8.72 23.07 3.81
CA ASN A 251 -8.85 21.88 4.64
C ASN A 251 -8.84 20.61 3.77
N SER A 252 -7.88 19.74 4.05
CA SER A 252 -7.84 18.40 3.49
C SER A 252 -8.54 17.49 4.48
N ASP A 253 -9.52 16.73 4.01
CA ASP A 253 -10.15 15.70 4.82
C ASP A 253 -9.15 14.60 5.20
N ILE A 254 -8.04 14.45 4.46
CA ILE A 254 -7.04 13.40 4.67
C ILE A 254 -6.02 13.81 5.74
N PHE A 255 -5.58 15.07 5.70
CA PHE A 255 -4.51 15.60 6.55
C PHE A 255 -4.95 16.87 7.26
N ASN A 256 -4.74 16.91 8.57
CA ASN A 256 -4.67 18.17 9.30
C ASN A 256 -3.31 18.82 9.04
N VAL A 257 -3.30 19.91 8.27
CA VAL A 257 -2.08 20.61 7.85
C VAL A 257 -1.92 21.89 8.65
N THR A 258 -0.78 22.01 9.35
CA THR A 258 -0.44 23.21 10.13
C THR A 258 0.91 23.77 9.70
N PHE A 259 1.06 25.10 9.78
CA PHE A 259 2.26 25.81 9.36
C PHE A 259 2.91 26.47 10.55
N LYS A 260 4.23 26.29 10.68
CA LYS A 260 5.07 27.07 11.59
C LYS A 260 6.31 27.50 10.80
N ASP A 261 6.39 28.80 10.51
CA ASP A 261 7.44 29.39 9.66
C ASP A 261 7.50 28.75 8.27
N ASP A 262 8.60 28.06 7.97
CA ASP A 262 8.83 27.29 6.75
C ASP A 262 8.61 25.78 6.91
N VAL A 263 8.23 25.35 8.12
CA VAL A 263 7.91 23.96 8.43
C VAL A 263 6.40 23.74 8.29
N VAL A 264 6.05 22.67 7.58
CA VAL A 264 4.69 22.17 7.39
C VAL A 264 4.57 20.89 8.19
N ARG A 265 3.59 20.81 9.08
CA ARG A 265 3.23 19.60 9.81
C ARG A 265 2.01 18.98 9.12
N PHE A 266 2.14 17.72 8.75
CA PHE A 266 1.06 16.89 8.24
C PHE A 266 0.66 15.88 9.31
N GLU A 267 -0.59 15.88 9.73
CA GLU A 267 -1.15 14.83 10.57
C GLU A 267 -2.25 14.10 9.82
N ILE A 268 -2.05 12.82 9.53
CA ILE A 268 -3.06 12.01 8.84
C ILE A 268 -4.22 11.73 9.79
N ASP A 269 -5.44 11.86 9.30
CA ASP A 269 -6.60 11.37 10.04
C ASP A 269 -6.49 9.84 10.19
N LYS A 270 -6.65 9.35 11.41
CA LYS A 270 -6.49 7.94 11.78
C LYS A 270 -7.45 7.03 11.00
N THR A 271 -8.57 7.57 10.52
CA THR A 271 -9.51 6.87 9.67
C THR A 271 -8.93 6.50 8.31
N TYR A 272 -7.87 7.16 7.82
CA TYR A 272 -7.21 6.80 6.55
C TYR A 272 -5.91 6.01 6.73
N ILE A 273 -5.57 5.63 7.96
CA ILE A 273 -4.44 4.73 8.21
C ILE A 273 -4.88 3.32 7.82
N PRO A 274 -4.20 2.65 6.87
CA PRO A 274 -4.66 1.35 6.33
C PRO A 274 -4.85 0.27 7.39
N LYS A 275 -4.04 0.27 8.45
CA LYS A 275 -4.17 -0.67 9.57
C LYS A 275 -5.50 -0.51 10.31
N ASN A 276 -5.92 0.73 10.55
CA ASN A 276 -7.16 1.02 11.27
C ASN A 276 -8.37 0.69 10.40
N GLN A 277 -8.32 1.03 9.11
CA GLN A 277 -9.40 0.69 8.17
C GLN A 277 -9.57 -0.82 8.01
N LYS A 278 -8.48 -1.58 7.99
CA LYS A 278 -8.58 -3.05 7.99
C LYS A 278 -9.30 -3.56 9.24
N ALA A 279 -9.03 -2.98 10.41
CA ALA A 279 -9.74 -3.33 11.63
C ALA A 279 -11.24 -2.97 11.56
N TYR A 280 -11.58 -1.76 11.10
CA TYR A 280 -12.99 -1.35 10.95
C TYR A 280 -13.77 -2.22 9.97
N VAL A 281 -13.20 -2.50 8.78
CA VAL A 281 -13.84 -3.35 7.77
C VAL A 281 -13.95 -4.80 8.24
N HIS A 282 -12.96 -5.29 9.02
CA HIS A 282 -13.04 -6.61 9.64
C HIS A 282 -14.22 -6.70 10.62
N GLU A 283 -14.34 -5.74 11.54
CA GLU A 283 -15.46 -5.66 12.49
C GLU A 283 -16.82 -5.55 11.77
N GLU A 284 -16.89 -4.78 10.68
CA GLU A 284 -18.08 -4.70 9.83
C GLU A 284 -18.44 -6.07 9.23
N TYR A 285 -17.47 -6.80 8.68
CA TYR A 285 -17.72 -8.13 8.15
C TYR A 285 -18.12 -9.14 9.22
N VAL A 286 -17.55 -9.08 10.42
CA VAL A 286 -18.01 -9.91 11.55
C VAL A 286 -19.50 -9.66 11.81
N GLY A 287 -19.92 -8.40 11.91
CA GLY A 287 -21.32 -8.04 12.12
C GLY A 287 -22.24 -8.49 10.98
N ILE A 288 -21.83 -8.28 9.72
CA ILE A 288 -22.58 -8.73 8.54
C ILE A 288 -22.74 -10.25 8.52
N LEU A 289 -21.67 -10.99 8.81
CA LEU A 289 -21.68 -12.46 8.84
C LEU A 289 -22.57 -12.99 9.96
N GLN A 290 -22.49 -12.42 11.17
CA GLN A 290 -23.36 -12.78 12.29
C GLN A 290 -24.83 -12.59 11.92
N ASN A 291 -25.18 -11.45 11.33
CA ASN A 291 -26.55 -11.20 10.88
C ASN A 291 -26.96 -12.17 9.76
N PHE A 292 -26.09 -12.42 8.79
CA PHE A 292 -26.35 -13.38 7.71
C PHE A 292 -26.64 -14.78 8.26
N ILE A 293 -25.82 -15.30 9.18
CA ILE A 293 -25.98 -16.64 9.77
C ILE A 293 -27.28 -16.73 10.56
N TRP A 294 -27.59 -15.71 11.34
CA TRP A 294 -28.83 -15.65 12.11
C TRP A 294 -30.05 -15.70 11.17
N GLU A 295 -30.10 -14.80 10.17
CA GLU A 295 -31.19 -14.76 9.19
C GLU A 295 -31.28 -16.05 8.38
N PHE A 296 -30.13 -16.61 7.95
CA PHE A 296 -30.06 -17.86 7.21
C PHE A 296 -30.69 -19.01 8.00
N ASN A 297 -30.32 -19.15 9.28
CA ASN A 297 -30.82 -20.21 10.14
C ASN A 297 -32.32 -20.08 10.43
N GLN A 298 -32.87 -18.85 10.49
CA GLN A 298 -34.32 -18.66 10.52
C GLN A 298 -34.98 -19.17 9.22
N ASN A 299 -34.33 -18.94 8.07
CA ASN A 299 -34.86 -19.34 6.77
C ASN A 299 -34.80 -20.84 6.49
N VAL A 300 -33.92 -21.59 7.15
CA VAL A 300 -33.89 -23.06 7.06
C VAL A 300 -35.24 -23.68 7.45
N ALA A 301 -35.91 -23.15 8.48
CA ALA A 301 -37.22 -23.65 8.91
C ALA A 301 -38.30 -23.40 7.83
N TYR A 302 -38.29 -22.22 7.20
CA TYR A 302 -39.22 -21.88 6.12
C TYR A 302 -39.02 -22.76 4.89
N VAL A 303 -37.78 -22.95 4.41
CA VAL A 303 -37.50 -23.83 3.26
C VAL A 303 -37.97 -25.26 3.53
N ASN A 304 -37.69 -25.78 4.73
CA ASN A 304 -38.10 -27.14 5.10
C ASN A 304 -39.62 -27.31 5.19
N SER A 305 -40.36 -26.21 5.36
CA SER A 305 -41.83 -26.19 5.39
C SER A 305 -42.45 -25.99 3.99
N GLY A 306 -41.63 -25.89 2.94
CA GLY A 306 -42.07 -25.67 1.57
C GLY A 306 -42.38 -24.20 1.24
N GLU A 307 -41.99 -23.26 2.12
CA GLU A 307 -42.20 -21.83 1.88
C GLU A 307 -41.13 -21.24 0.96
N THR A 308 -41.51 -20.18 0.23
CA THR A 308 -40.58 -19.42 -0.59
C THR A 308 -39.64 -18.59 0.29
N VAL A 309 -38.33 -18.73 0.08
CA VAL A 309 -37.31 -17.95 0.78
C VAL A 309 -36.73 -16.85 -0.06
N SER A 310 -36.14 -15.86 0.62
CA SER A 310 -35.49 -14.72 0.00
C SER A 310 -34.43 -15.15 -1.03
N ALA A 311 -34.43 -14.47 -2.18
CA ALA A 311 -33.48 -14.70 -3.26
C ALA A 311 -32.01 -14.58 -2.81
N LYS A 312 -31.73 -13.84 -1.73
CA LYS A 312 -30.37 -13.71 -1.17
C LYS A 312 -29.75 -15.03 -0.70
N PHE A 313 -30.57 -16.03 -0.38
CA PHE A 313 -30.10 -17.36 0.06
C PHE A 313 -30.18 -18.42 -1.04
N SER A 314 -30.57 -18.03 -2.26
CA SER A 314 -30.76 -18.96 -3.38
C SER A 314 -29.51 -19.81 -3.68
N SER A 315 -28.31 -19.22 -3.58
CA SER A 315 -27.04 -19.93 -3.81
C SER A 315 -26.78 -21.06 -2.81
N PHE A 316 -27.37 -20.98 -1.62
CA PHE A 316 -27.26 -21.98 -0.55
C PHE A 316 -28.35 -23.05 -0.64
N PHE A 317 -29.58 -22.68 -1.02
CA PHE A 317 -30.73 -23.59 -1.08
C PHE A 317 -30.97 -24.23 -2.45
N ASN A 318 -30.25 -23.83 -3.51
CA ASN A 318 -30.38 -24.47 -4.82
C ASN A 318 -29.48 -25.73 -4.90
N ILE A 319 -29.98 -26.85 -4.37
CA ILE A 319 -29.31 -28.16 -4.43
C ILE A 319 -30.01 -29.00 -5.50
N ASN A 320 -29.25 -29.43 -6.52
CA ASN A 320 -29.76 -30.22 -7.66
C ASN A 320 -30.19 -31.64 -7.28
N THR A 321 -30.01 -32.04 -6.02
CA THR A 321 -30.28 -33.36 -5.48
C THR A 321 -31.42 -33.26 -4.47
N SER A 322 -32.35 -34.22 -4.50
CA SER A 322 -33.41 -34.29 -3.49
C SER A 322 -32.79 -34.45 -2.10
N VAL A 323 -33.05 -33.49 -1.22
CA VAL A 323 -32.60 -33.51 0.18
C VAL A 323 -33.81 -33.61 1.09
N ALA A 324 -33.71 -34.42 2.14
CA ALA A 324 -34.82 -34.66 3.07
C ALA A 324 -35.18 -33.40 3.88
N SER A 325 -34.17 -32.63 4.28
CA SER A 325 -34.31 -31.32 4.93
C SER A 325 -32.98 -30.57 4.91
N TYR A 326 -33.04 -29.25 4.77
CA TYR A 326 -31.92 -28.34 4.96
C TYR A 326 -31.51 -28.27 6.43
N LYS A 327 -30.22 -28.07 6.66
CA LYS A 327 -29.61 -28.07 8.00
C LYS A 327 -29.18 -26.67 8.40
N LEU A 328 -29.16 -26.41 9.71
CA LEU A 328 -28.65 -25.14 10.23
C LEU A 328 -27.15 -25.03 9.99
N MET A 329 -26.68 -23.84 9.65
CA MET A 329 -25.26 -23.51 9.60
C MET A 329 -24.81 -23.10 11.01
N LYS A 330 -23.97 -23.92 11.62
CA LYS A 330 -23.42 -23.67 12.96
C LYS A 330 -21.97 -23.21 12.81
N LEU A 331 -21.76 -21.91 12.98
CA LEU A 331 -20.44 -21.30 13.00
C LEU A 331 -20.16 -20.76 14.40
N THR A 332 -18.95 -21.00 14.88
CA THR A 332 -18.41 -20.41 16.10
C THR A 332 -17.95 -18.98 15.85
N ASP A 333 -17.80 -18.18 16.92
CA ASP A 333 -17.29 -16.81 16.80
C ASP A 333 -15.88 -16.76 16.16
N ILE A 334 -15.04 -17.77 16.43
CA ILE A 334 -13.70 -17.90 15.83
C ILE A 334 -13.80 -18.15 14.33
N GLU A 335 -14.70 -19.03 13.89
CA GLU A 335 -14.91 -19.28 12.46
C GLU A 335 -15.45 -18.04 11.74
N ILE A 336 -16.33 -17.27 12.40
CA ILE A 336 -16.84 -16.00 11.85
C ILE A 336 -15.70 -14.99 11.70
N ASP A 337 -14.84 -14.86 12.72
CA ASP A 337 -13.67 -13.98 12.71
C ASP A 337 -12.68 -14.35 11.59
N ASP A 338 -12.43 -15.65 11.41
CA ASP A 338 -11.57 -16.17 10.34
C ASP A 338 -12.18 -15.93 8.95
N ILE A 339 -13.50 -16.08 8.79
CA ILE A 339 -14.21 -15.76 7.53
C ILE A 339 -14.13 -14.26 7.26
N ALA A 340 -14.32 -13.41 8.27
CA ALA A 340 -14.20 -11.95 8.13
C ALA A 340 -12.78 -11.55 7.70
N SER A 341 -11.76 -12.18 8.28
CA SER A 341 -10.36 -12.05 7.86
C SER A 341 -10.17 -12.52 6.41
N LEU A 342 -10.78 -13.62 6.01
CA LEU A 342 -10.78 -14.10 4.63
C LEU A 342 -11.46 -13.08 3.68
N SER A 343 -12.54 -12.42 4.13
CA SER A 343 -13.25 -11.35 3.39
C SER A 343 -12.47 -10.03 3.29
N LEU A 344 -11.42 -9.84 4.10
CA LEU A 344 -10.46 -8.75 3.87
C LEU A 344 -9.45 -9.10 2.77
N HIS A 345 -9.11 -10.38 2.64
CA HIS A 345 -8.14 -10.87 1.67
C HIS A 345 -8.77 -11.13 0.29
N TYR A 346 -10.01 -11.58 0.28
CA TYR A 346 -10.85 -11.80 -0.89
C TYR A 346 -12.12 -10.98 -0.72
N SER A 347 -12.76 -10.48 -1.77
CA SER A 347 -14.01 -9.74 -1.59
C SER A 347 -15.07 -10.56 -0.87
N TYR A 348 -15.93 -9.90 -0.07
CA TYR A 348 -16.99 -10.54 0.70
C TYR A 348 -17.86 -11.47 -0.16
N GLU A 349 -18.24 -11.02 -1.36
CA GLU A 349 -19.04 -11.80 -2.31
C GLU A 349 -18.38 -13.13 -2.71
N ILE A 350 -17.07 -13.12 -3.00
CA ILE A 350 -16.31 -14.32 -3.35
C ILE A 350 -16.28 -15.30 -2.16
N VAL A 351 -16.11 -14.77 -0.95
CA VAL A 351 -16.12 -15.57 0.28
C VAL A 351 -17.50 -16.18 0.52
N MET A 352 -18.58 -15.43 0.32
CA MET A 352 -19.96 -15.94 0.46
C MET A 352 -20.29 -17.02 -0.58
N ASN A 353 -19.80 -16.88 -1.80
CA ASN A 353 -19.94 -17.91 -2.83
C ASN A 353 -19.23 -19.21 -2.41
N ALA A 354 -18.02 -19.12 -1.87
CA ALA A 354 -17.31 -20.28 -1.34
C ALA A 354 -18.02 -20.88 -0.12
N LEU A 355 -18.56 -20.06 0.78
CA LEU A 355 -19.34 -20.52 1.93
C LEU A 355 -20.58 -21.30 1.48
N SER A 356 -21.23 -20.88 0.38
CA SER A 356 -22.36 -21.60 -0.19
C SER A 356 -21.99 -23.01 -0.68
N VAL A 357 -20.80 -23.18 -1.24
CA VAL A 357 -20.28 -24.48 -1.65
C VAL A 357 -20.02 -25.35 -0.41
N VAL A 358 -19.36 -24.80 0.60
CA VAL A 358 -19.12 -25.51 1.86
C VAL A 358 -20.42 -25.93 2.53
N TYR A 359 -21.42 -25.04 2.56
CA TYR A 359 -22.74 -25.36 3.09
C TYR A 359 -23.35 -26.58 2.41
N LYS A 360 -23.40 -26.57 1.08
CA LYS A 360 -24.01 -27.64 0.29
C LYS A 360 -23.25 -28.96 0.38
N GLU A 361 -21.93 -28.94 0.45
CA GLU A 361 -21.12 -30.15 0.41
C GLU A 361 -20.77 -30.73 1.78
N TYR A 362 -20.81 -29.91 2.83
CA TYR A 362 -20.38 -30.28 4.19
C TYR A 362 -21.51 -30.13 5.21
N TYR A 363 -22.00 -28.92 5.45
CA TYR A 363 -23.01 -28.67 6.50
C TYR A 363 -24.32 -29.42 6.25
N MET A 364 -24.78 -29.48 5.00
CA MET A 364 -25.98 -30.23 4.61
C MET A 364 -25.90 -31.73 4.93
N TYR A 365 -24.69 -32.28 4.94
CA TYR A 365 -24.42 -33.69 5.20
C TYR A 365 -23.77 -33.92 6.56
N GLU A 366 -23.78 -32.90 7.44
CA GLU A 366 -23.21 -32.93 8.80
C GLU A 366 -21.75 -33.43 8.84
N LYS A 367 -20.98 -33.14 7.79
CA LYS A 367 -19.55 -33.48 7.73
C LYS A 367 -18.76 -32.56 8.65
N THR A 368 -17.77 -33.11 9.33
CA THR A 368 -16.86 -32.34 10.19
C THR A 368 -15.91 -31.50 9.35
N ILE A 369 -15.68 -30.26 9.78
CA ILE A 369 -14.74 -29.32 9.16
C ILE A 369 -13.77 -28.88 10.25
N ASN A 370 -12.49 -29.22 10.11
CA ASN A 370 -11.48 -28.86 11.11
C ASN A 370 -10.89 -27.46 10.89
N ASN A 371 -10.90 -26.98 9.65
CA ASN A 371 -10.38 -25.66 9.27
C ASN A 371 -11.24 -25.09 8.14
N LEU A 372 -12.28 -24.35 8.53
CA LEU A 372 -13.26 -23.80 7.61
C LEU A 372 -12.64 -22.76 6.67
N ALA A 373 -11.90 -21.79 7.20
CA ALA A 373 -11.27 -20.75 6.40
C ALA A 373 -10.25 -21.31 5.40
N GLY A 374 -9.48 -22.33 5.80
CA GLY A 374 -8.58 -23.07 4.91
C GLY A 374 -9.31 -23.73 3.76
N LEU A 375 -10.42 -24.45 4.05
CA LEU A 375 -11.26 -25.09 3.04
C LEU A 375 -11.84 -24.06 2.05
N MET A 376 -12.40 -22.96 2.57
CA MET A 376 -12.94 -21.88 1.74
C MET A 376 -11.86 -21.25 0.86
N SER A 377 -10.66 -21.00 1.39
CA SER A 377 -9.54 -20.47 0.59
C SER A 377 -9.16 -21.41 -0.56
N THR A 378 -9.18 -22.73 -0.33
CA THR A 378 -8.94 -23.73 -1.39
C THR A 378 -10.00 -23.68 -2.49
N ILE A 379 -11.28 -23.57 -2.13
CA ILE A 379 -12.40 -23.44 -3.08
C ILE A 379 -12.24 -22.18 -3.92
N ILE A 380 -11.97 -21.03 -3.28
CA ILE A 380 -11.77 -19.75 -3.96
C ILE A 380 -10.62 -19.84 -4.97
N ARG A 381 -9.47 -20.38 -4.57
CA ARG A 381 -8.30 -20.53 -5.46
C ARG A 381 -8.58 -21.46 -6.63
N ALA A 382 -9.35 -22.53 -6.43
CA ALA A 382 -9.74 -23.44 -7.49
C ALA A 382 -10.64 -22.74 -8.54
N GLN A 383 -11.60 -21.91 -8.09
CA GLN A 383 -12.46 -21.13 -8.98
C GLN A 383 -11.64 -20.14 -9.84
N PHE A 384 -10.70 -19.42 -9.23
CA PHE A 384 -9.82 -18.51 -9.98
C PHE A 384 -8.97 -19.24 -11.03
N ASN A 385 -8.46 -20.43 -10.71
CA ASN A 385 -7.68 -21.21 -11.67
C ASN A 385 -8.53 -21.72 -12.85
N ASN A 386 -9.81 -22.00 -12.63
CA ASN A 386 -10.71 -22.42 -13.70
C ASN A 386 -11.10 -21.25 -14.61
N LEU A 387 -11.31 -20.05 -14.06
CA LEU A 387 -11.55 -18.84 -14.85
C LEU A 387 -10.38 -18.51 -15.78
N LYS A 388 -9.13 -18.76 -15.33
CA LYS A 388 -7.92 -18.61 -16.15
C LYS A 388 -7.82 -19.59 -17.33
N LYS A 389 -8.53 -20.72 -17.28
CA LYS A 389 -8.56 -21.70 -18.39
C LYS A 389 -9.70 -21.43 -19.37
N ALA A 390 -10.70 -20.67 -18.96
CA ALA A 390 -11.90 -20.36 -19.73
C ALA A 390 -11.81 -19.00 -20.47
N ALA A 391 -10.86 -18.15 -20.09
CA ALA A 391 -10.41 -16.98 -20.84
C ALA A 391 -9.19 -17.34 -21.70
#